data_AF-A0A5J4PJ52-F1
#
_entry.id   AF-A0A5J4PJ52-F1
#
_cell.length_a   1.000
_cell.length_b   1.000
_cell.length_c   1.000
_cell.angle_alpha   90.00
_cell.angle_beta   90.00
_cell.angle_gamma   90.00
#
_symmetry.space_group_name_H-M   'P 1'
#
loop_
_entity.id
_entity.type
_entity.pdbx_description
1 polymer ?
#
loop_
_entity_poly.entity_id
_entity_poly.type
_entity_poly.pdbx_seq_one_letter_code
_entity_poly.pdbx_strand_id
1 'polypeptide(L)' 'YQSAEAFDRNAIILMDYANMKNLDMLIETKKDIPIPIIRAVMRQTLEGLSLIHEKGIIHGNIKGQNILLHCPP' A
#
# COMPACT_ATOMS: atom_id res chain seq x y z
N TYR A 1 -10.37 -6.47 -2.89
CA TYR A 1 -10.33 -7.04 -4.25
C TYR A 1 -11.66 -6.74 -4.89
N GLN A 2 -11.68 -6.27 -6.14
CA GLN A 2 -12.94 -6.00 -6.86
C GLN A 2 -13.45 -7.28 -7.53
N SER A 3 -12.55 -8.04 -8.15
CA SER A 3 -12.82 -9.37 -8.71
C SER A 3 -11.53 -10.18 -8.82
N ALA A 4 -11.68 -11.49 -8.87
CA ALA A 4 -10.59 -12.43 -9.03
C ALA A 4 -11.10 -13.56 -9.92
N GLU A 5 -10.46 -13.74 -11.07
CA GLU A 5 -10.88 -14.71 -12.09
C GLU A 5 -9.71 -15.61 -12.44
N ALA A 6 -9.97 -16.92 -12.50
CA ALA A 6 -9.01 -17.88 -13.02
C ALA A 6 -9.11 -17.90 -14.55
N PHE A 7 -8.00 -17.71 -15.23
CA PHE A 7 -7.89 -17.77 -16.68
C PHE A 7 -6.76 -18.73 -17.06
N ASP A 8 -7.15 -19.91 -17.55
CA ASP A 8 -6.25 -21.05 -17.79
C ASP A 8 -5.42 -21.38 -16.52
N ARG A 9 -4.09 -21.20 -16.56
CA ARG A 9 -3.18 -21.42 -15.42
C ARG A 9 -2.92 -20.18 -14.57
N ASN A 10 -3.55 -19.06 -14.88
CA ASN A 10 -3.30 -17.78 -14.21
C ASN A 10 -4.50 -17.35 -13.36
N ALA A 11 -4.24 -16.58 -12.31
CA ALA A 11 -5.26 -15.85 -11.57
C ALA A 11 -5.09 -14.35 -11.84
N ILE A 12 -6.16 -13.71 -12.30
CA ILE A 12 -6.23 -12.27 -12.49
C ILE A 12 -6.88 -11.67 -11.25
N ILE A 13 -6.23 -10.70 -10.60
CA ILE A 13 -6.75 -10.00 -9.43
C ILE A 13 -6.97 -8.54 -9.81
N LEU A 14 -8.23 -8.11 -9.82
CA LEU A 14 -8.60 -6.72 -10.04
C LEU A 14 -8.63 -5.96 -8.70
N MET A 15 -7.95 -4.83 -8.66
CA MET A 15 -7.88 -3.95 -7.49
C MET A 15 -7.81 -2.48 -7.93
N ASP A 16 -8.11 -1.57 -7.01
CA ASP A 16 -8.04 -0.13 -7.27
C ASP A 16 -6.62 0.28 -7.68
N TYR A 17 -6.53 1.20 -8.64
CA TYR A 17 -5.24 1.70 -9.12
C TYR A 17 -4.73 2.83 -8.22
N ALA A 18 -3.63 2.55 -7.52
CA ALA A 18 -2.85 3.56 -6.82
C ALA A 18 -2.06 4.39 -7.86
N ASN A 19 -2.52 5.61 -8.13
CA ASN A 19 -1.99 6.46 -9.21
C ASN A 19 -0.67 7.17 -8.86
N MET A 20 -0.24 7.06 -7.61
CA MET A 20 1.12 7.40 -7.19
C MET A 20 1.88 6.09 -6.97
N LYS A 21 3.18 6.09 -7.28
CA LYS A 21 4.03 4.91 -7.11
C LYS A 21 4.09 4.46 -5.64
N ASN A 22 4.84 3.40 -5.35
CA ASN A 22 5.03 2.94 -3.96
C ASN A 22 5.95 3.88 -3.14
N LEU A 23 5.98 3.68 -1.81
CA LEU A 23 6.77 4.48 -0.89
C LEU A 23 8.29 4.39 -1.15
N ASP A 24 8.78 3.25 -1.64
CA ASP A 24 10.21 3.10 -2.01
C ASP A 24 10.62 4.12 -3.08
N MET A 25 9.77 4.35 -4.08
CA MET A 25 10.02 5.34 -5.13
C MET A 25 10.13 6.77 -4.58
N LEU A 26 9.44 7.08 -3.47
CA LEU A 26 9.59 8.36 -2.78
C LEU A 26 10.92 8.43 -2.02
N ILE A 27 11.31 7.35 -1.34
CA ILE A 27 12.59 7.24 -0.61
C ILE A 27 13.77 7.35 -1.59
N GLU A 28 13.69 6.70 -2.75
CA GLU A 28 14.71 6.71 -3.80
C GLU A 28 14.96 8.11 -4.38
N THR A 29 14.04 9.07 -4.21
CA THR A 29 14.28 10.46 -4.61
C THR A 29 15.42 11.12 -3.83
N LYS A 30 15.82 10.57 -2.67
CA LYS A 30 16.84 11.10 -1.76
C LYS A 30 16.59 12.57 -1.35
N LYS A 31 15.34 13.01 -1.42
CA LYS A 31 14.92 14.32 -0.94
C LYS A 31 14.45 14.21 0.50
N ASP A 32 14.66 15.27 1.27
CA ASP A 32 14.07 15.37 2.59
C ASP A 32 12.55 15.33 2.48
N ILE A 33 11.95 14.32 3.12
CA ILE A 33 10.51 14.18 3.21
C ILE A 33 10.07 14.95 4.46
N PRO A 34 9.17 15.94 4.35
CA PRO A 34 8.67 16.66 5.51
C PRO A 34 8.08 15.72 6.56
N ILE A 35 8.41 15.94 7.84
CA ILE A 35 7.88 15.18 8.98
C ILE A 35 6.34 15.02 8.94
N PRO A 36 5.54 16.03 8.55
CA PRO A 36 4.11 15.86 8.42
C PRO A 36 3.68 14.75 7.44
N ILE A 37 4.42 14.57 6.34
CA ILE A 37 4.15 13.52 5.35
C ILE A 37 4.53 12.15 5.91
N ILE A 38 5.70 12.03 6.55
CA ILE A 38 6.14 10.80 7.21
C ILE A 38 5.09 10.35 8.24
N ARG A 39 4.65 11.27 9.10
CA ARG A 39 3.61 11.02 10.11
C ARG A 39 2.30 10.56 9.47
N ALA A 40 1.88 11.16 8.35
CA ALA A 40 0.65 10.79 7.66
C ALA A 40 0.73 9.36 7.07
N VAL A 41 1.88 9.00 6.47
CA VAL A 41 2.11 7.65 5.91
C VAL A 41 2.14 6.62 7.03
N MET A 42 2.87 6.88 8.12
CA MET A 42 2.94 5.98 9.28
C MET A 42 1.56 5.75 9.89
N ARG A 43 0.79 6.82 10.12
CA ARG A 43 -0.55 6.71 10.71
C ARG A 43 -1.47 5.84 9.84
N GLN A 44 -1.56 6.12 8.54
CA GLN A 44 -2.41 5.34 7.62
C GLN A 44 -1.98 3.87 7.53
N THR A 45 -0.67 3.60 7.54
CA THR A 45 -0.15 2.23 7.54
C THR A 45 -0.55 1.49 8.82
N LEU A 46 -0.43 2.14 9.98
CA LEU A 46 -0.80 1.57 11.28
C LEU A 46 -2.31 1.38 11.43
N GLU A 47 -3.12 2.29 10.91
CA GLU A 47 -4.59 2.15 10.86
C GLU A 47 -4.98 0.92 10.02
N GLY A 48 -4.37 0.75 8.84
CA GLY A 48 -4.58 -0.43 8.00
C GLY A 48 -4.15 -1.73 8.70
N LEU A 49 -3.02 -1.71 9.42
CA LEU A 49 -2.55 -2.84 10.23
C LEU A 49 -3.51 -3.17 11.37
N SER A 50 -4.02 -2.18 12.11
CA SER A 50 -5.01 -2.39 13.16
C SER A 50 -6.23 -3.12 12.62
N LEU A 51 -6.76 -2.65 11.48
CA LEU A 51 -7.96 -3.20 10.86
C LEU A 51 -7.80 -4.67 10.44
N ILE A 52 -6.63 -5.05 9.90
CA ILE A 52 -6.40 -6.46 9.54
C ILE A 52 -6.08 -7.32 10.77
N HIS A 53 -5.40 -6.77 11.78
CA HIS A 53 -5.10 -7.48 13.02
C HIS A 53 -6.36 -7.78 13.83
N GLU A 54 -7.35 -6.87 13.84
CA GLU A 54 -8.68 -7.10 14.42
C GLU A 54 -9.39 -8.32 13.80
N LYS A 55 -9.04 -8.67 12.55
CA LYS A 55 -9.56 -9.85 11.83
C LYS A 55 -8.65 -11.08 11.95
N GLY A 56 -7.60 -11.01 12.77
CA GLY A 56 -6.62 -12.08 12.93
C GLY A 56 -5.66 -12.25 11.75
N ILE A 57 -5.58 -11.27 10.84
CA ILE A 57 -4.74 -11.34 9.63
C ILE A 57 -3.43 -10.59 9.88
N ILE A 58 -2.30 -11.28 9.70
CA ILE A 58 -0.96 -10.67 9.73
C ILE A 58 -0.53 -10.36 8.30
N HIS A 59 -0.17 -9.12 7.99
CA HIS A 59 0.29 -8.74 6.64
C HIS A 59 1.57 -9.49 6.21
N GLY A 60 2.52 -9.67 7.14
CA GLY A 60 3.73 -10.50 6.95
C GLY A 60 4.84 -9.91 6.07
N ASN A 61 4.57 -8.86 5.27
CA ASN A 61 5.57 -8.28 4.35
C ASN A 61 5.52 -6.74 4.30
N ILE A 62 5.64 -6.07 5.44
CA ILE A 62 5.60 -4.59 5.51
C ILE A 62 6.96 -4.01 5.07
N LYS A 63 6.96 -3.35 3.92
CA LYS A 63 8.12 -2.68 3.28
C LYS A 63 7.62 -1.65 2.27
N GLY A 64 8.45 -0.66 1.89
CA GLY A 64 7.97 0.47 1.10
C GLY A 64 7.45 0.10 -0.30
N GLN A 65 7.93 -1.00 -0.91
CA GLN A 65 7.33 -1.57 -2.14
C GLN A 65 5.84 -1.93 -2.02
N ASN A 66 5.39 -2.31 -0.81
CA ASN A 66 4.02 -2.76 -0.55
C ASN A 66 3.13 -1.66 0.07
N ILE A 67 3.66 -0.43 0.20
CA ILE A 67 2.89 0.74 0.61
C ILE A 67 2.66 1.59 -0.65
N LEU A 68 1.48 1.47 -1.23
CA LEU A 68 1.09 2.19 -2.44
C LEU A 68 0.54 3.57 -2.08
N LEU A 69 0.86 4.58 -2.90
CA LEU A 69 0.40 5.95 -2.68
C LEU A 69 -0.72 6.28 -3.67
N HIS A 70 -1.66 7.13 -3.28
CA HIS A 70 -2.71 7.61 -4.17
C HIS A 70 -2.95 9.11 -3.91
N CYS A 71 -3.14 9.88 -4.97
CA CYS A 71 -3.56 11.27 -4.91
C CYS A 71 -4.85 11.41 -5.73
N PRO A 72 -6.00 11.73 -5.10
CA PRO A 72 -7.23 11.96 -5.82
C PRO A 72 -7.05 13.07 -6.88
N PRO A 73 -7.74 12.98 -8.03
CA PRO A 73 -7.78 14.05 -9.02
C PRO A 73 -8.49 15.31 -8.53
#